data_AF-A0A8S3GUJ1-F1
#
_entry.id   AF-A0A8S3GUJ1-F1
#
_cell.length_a   1.000
_cell.length_b   1.000
_cell.length_c   1.000
_cell.angle_alpha   90.00
_cell.angle_beta   90.00
_cell.angle_gamma   90.00
#
_symmetry.space_group_name_H-M   'P 1'
#
loop_
_entity.id
_entity.type
_entity.pdbx_description
1 polymer ?
#
loop_
_entity_poly.entity_id
_entity_poly.type
_entity_poly.pdbx_seq_one_letter_code
_entity_poly.pdbx_strand_id
1 'polypeptide(L)'
;LTTTLLFTLESDYPNDENYTLTRNLKSVTNMPIDLFGPLRWRWEAEQQVKVRTKMNVKKGTITVTVEGLDSQNQAVKKEFMSFLSWLRMCAVIRDPHAGNFQYQLNSFSK
;
A
#
# COMPACT_ATOMS: atom_id res chain seq x y z
N LEU A 1 10.36 -25.88 8.14
CA LEU A 1 9.93 -25.72 6.74
C LEU A 1 9.68 -24.24 6.50
N THR A 2 10.34 -23.63 5.53
CA THR A 2 10.06 -22.27 5.09
C THR A 2 8.79 -22.26 4.24
N THR A 3 7.86 -21.35 4.54
CA THR A 3 6.61 -21.17 3.81
C THR A 3 6.61 -19.82 3.09
N THR A 4 5.82 -19.73 2.02
CA THR A 4 5.61 -18.47 1.29
C THR A 4 4.19 -18.01 1.50
N LEU A 5 4.04 -16.75 1.89
CA LEU A 5 2.77 -16.11 2.17
C LEU A 5 2.57 -14.96 1.18
N LEU A 6 1.43 -14.97 0.48
CA LEU A 6 1.09 -14.00 -0.55
C LEU A 6 -0.17 -13.23 -0.15
N PHE A 7 -0.10 -11.90 -0.20
CA PHE A 7 -1.26 -11.03 -0.10
C PHE A 7 -1.37 -10.17 -1.34
N THR A 8 -2.58 -10.04 -1.86
CA THR A 8 -2.92 -9.06 -2.90
C THR A 8 -4.02 -8.16 -2.36
N LEU A 9 -3.76 -6.85 -2.36
CA LEU A 9 -4.76 -5.82 -2.12
C LEU A 9 -5.25 -5.31 -3.45
N GLU A 10 -6.56 -5.13 -3.61
CA GLU A 10 -7.19 -4.57 -4.80
C GLU A 10 -8.02 -3.36 -4.40
N SER A 11 -7.86 -2.24 -5.10
CA SER A 11 -8.57 -0.99 -4.82
C SER A 11 -9.92 -0.88 -5.54
N ASP A 12 -10.45 -1.96 -6.11
CA ASP A 12 -11.74 -1.96 -6.83
C ASP A 12 -12.78 -2.73 -6.01
N TYR A 13 -13.41 -2.04 -5.06
CA TYR A 13 -14.58 -2.55 -4.35
C TYR A 13 -15.77 -1.60 -4.56
N PRO A 14 -16.86 -2.05 -5.22
CA PRO A 14 -18.01 -1.20 -5.55
C PRO A 14 -18.96 -0.91 -4.38
N ASN A 15 -18.60 -1.21 -3.13
CA ASN A 15 -19.48 -1.04 -1.95
C ASN A 15 -18.95 -0.02 -0.93
N ASP A 16 -19.87 0.80 -0.43
CA ASP A 16 -19.66 1.97 0.46
C ASP A 16 -18.98 1.62 1.81
N GLU A 17 -19.16 0.39 2.31
CA GLU A 17 -18.66 -0.05 3.63
C GLU A 17 -17.12 -0.07 3.78
N ASN A 18 -16.39 0.02 2.66
CA ASN A 18 -14.93 0.10 2.62
C ASN A 18 -14.42 1.35 1.87
N TYR A 19 -15.27 2.36 1.64
CA TYR A 19 -14.92 3.57 0.89
C TYR A 19 -13.58 4.19 1.33
N THR A 20 -13.38 4.35 2.65
CA THR A 20 -12.15 4.92 3.22
C THR A 20 -10.93 4.05 2.92
N LEU A 21 -11.02 2.74 3.13
CA LEU A 21 -9.94 1.80 2.85
C LEU A 21 -9.58 1.83 1.36
N THR A 22 -10.57 1.77 0.48
CA THR A 22 -10.40 1.79 -0.97
C THR A 22 -9.71 3.07 -1.44
N ARG A 23 -10.16 4.23 -0.94
CA ARG A 23 -9.58 5.54 -1.29
C ARG A 23 -8.17 5.71 -0.74
N ASN A 24 -7.93 5.22 0.48
CA ASN A 24 -6.61 5.25 1.11
C ASN A 24 -5.64 4.31 0.40
N LEU A 25 -6.08 3.11 0.02
CA LEU A 25 -5.29 2.18 -0.78
C LEU A 25 -4.91 2.78 -2.13
N LYS A 26 -5.88 3.39 -2.84
CA LYS A 26 -5.62 4.09 -4.10
C LYS A 26 -4.58 5.21 -3.95
N SER A 27 -4.70 5.99 -2.88
CA SER A 27 -3.75 7.07 -2.59
C SER A 27 -2.37 6.52 -2.27
N VAL A 28 -2.28 5.46 -1.47
CA VAL A 28 -1.02 4.77 -1.14
C VAL A 28 -0.38 4.14 -2.37
N THR A 29 -1.15 3.55 -3.28
CA THR A 29 -0.62 2.98 -4.53
C THR A 29 -0.10 4.04 -5.50
N ASN A 30 -0.57 5.28 -5.37
CA ASN A 30 -0.12 6.41 -6.19
C ASN A 30 0.98 7.23 -5.52
N MET A 31 1.37 6.92 -4.28
CA MET A 31 2.43 7.65 -3.60
C MET A 31 3.79 7.32 -4.21
N PRO A 32 4.64 8.34 -4.44
CA PRO A 32 6.01 8.14 -4.94
C PRO A 32 6.94 7.55 -3.87
N ILE A 33 6.48 7.46 -2.62
CA ILE A 33 7.24 6.94 -1.48
C ILE A 33 6.86 5.48 -1.24
N ASP A 34 7.88 4.62 -1.05
CA ASP A 34 7.69 3.23 -0.61
C ASP A 34 7.17 3.20 0.84
N LEU A 35 5.84 3.30 0.99
CA LEU A 35 5.16 3.25 2.29
C LEU A 35 5.47 1.95 3.05
N PHE A 36 5.77 0.87 2.32
CA PHE A 36 6.13 -0.42 2.90
C PHE A 36 7.62 -0.53 3.21
N GLY A 37 8.45 0.44 2.84
CA GLY A 37 9.90 0.42 3.07
C GLY A 37 10.28 0.24 4.55
N PRO A 38 9.74 1.05 5.47
CA PRO A 38 10.00 0.90 6.90
C PRO A 38 9.48 -0.44 7.46
N LEU A 39 8.29 -0.88 7.04
CA LEU A 39 7.70 -2.16 7.47
C LEU A 39 8.53 -3.35 6.98
N ARG A 40 8.96 -3.32 5.71
CA ARG A 40 9.86 -4.31 5.10
C ARG A 40 11.15 -4.40 5.90
N TRP A 41 11.81 -3.27 6.13
CA TRP A 41 13.08 -3.25 6.87
C TRP A 41 12.91 -3.87 8.26
N ARG A 42 11.83 -3.53 8.98
CA ARG A 42 11.54 -4.11 10.28
C ARG A 42 11.32 -5.62 10.20
N TRP A 43 10.49 -6.10 9.27
CA TRP A 43 10.21 -7.53 9.13
C TRP A 43 11.47 -8.33 8.78
N GLU A 44 12.30 -7.81 7.88
CA GLU A 44 13.55 -8.46 7.49
C GLU A 44 14.56 -8.49 8.66
N ALA A 45 14.64 -7.41 9.44
CA ALA A 45 15.57 -7.31 10.57
C ALA A 45 15.12 -8.11 11.80
N GLU A 46 13.85 -8.01 12.19
CA GLU A 46 13.33 -8.59 13.44
C GLU A 46 12.80 -10.01 13.27
N GLN A 47 12.13 -10.30 12.15
CA GLN A 47 11.43 -11.58 11.94
C GLN A 47 12.24 -12.55 11.09
N GLN A 48 13.41 -12.14 10.59
CA GLN A 48 14.30 -12.94 9.73
C GLN A 48 13.59 -13.53 8.50
N VAL A 49 12.61 -12.81 7.99
CA VAL A 49 11.89 -13.17 6.76
C VAL A 49 12.46 -12.39 5.58
N LYS A 50 12.21 -12.86 4.36
CA LYS A 50 12.47 -12.10 3.14
C LYS A 50 11.15 -11.54 2.62
N VAL A 51 11.07 -10.24 2.39
CA VAL A 51 9.82 -9.59 1.95
C VAL A 51 10.00 -8.93 0.60
N ARG A 52 9.09 -9.20 -0.32
CA ARG A 52 9.03 -8.55 -1.63
C ARG A 52 7.68 -7.87 -1.79
N THR A 53 7.70 -6.61 -2.19
CA THR A 53 6.49 -5.84 -2.47
C THR A 53 6.48 -5.49 -3.94
N LYS A 54 5.37 -5.78 -4.63
CA LYS A 54 5.13 -5.42 -6.02
C LYS A 54 3.85 -4.59 -6.08
N MET A 55 3.99 -3.34 -6.50
CA MET A 55 2.87 -2.43 -6.69
C MET A 55 2.51 -2.35 -8.17
N ASN A 56 1.23 -2.48 -8.49
CA ASN A 56 0.68 -2.28 -9.84
C ASN A 56 -0.28 -1.11 -9.83
N VAL A 57 0.26 0.08 -10.09
CA VAL A 57 -0.47 1.35 -10.09
C VAL A 57 -1.65 1.33 -11.06
N LYS A 58 -1.49 0.74 -12.26
CA LYS A 58 -2.57 0.68 -13.27
C LYS A 58 -3.76 -0.16 -12.83
N LYS A 59 -3.54 -1.17 -12.00
CA LYS A 59 -4.59 -2.04 -11.46
C LYS A 59 -4.98 -1.67 -10.02
N GLY A 60 -4.33 -0.66 -9.42
CA GLY A 60 -4.50 -0.32 -8.01
C GLY A 60 -4.22 -1.49 -7.08
N THR A 61 -3.28 -2.37 -7.44
CA THR A 61 -2.97 -3.57 -6.64
C THR A 61 -1.61 -3.51 -5.96
N ILE A 62 -1.54 -4.08 -4.76
CA ILE A 62 -0.29 -4.27 -4.02
C ILE A 62 -0.18 -5.75 -3.69
N THR A 63 0.89 -6.38 -4.17
CA THR A 63 1.24 -7.75 -3.85
C THR A 63 2.41 -7.78 -2.88
N VAL A 64 2.25 -8.43 -1.73
CA VAL A 64 3.33 -8.65 -0.75
C VAL A 64 3.59 -10.15 -0.68
N THR A 65 4.86 -10.54 -0.87
CA THR A 65 5.34 -11.91 -0.75
C THR A 65 6.31 -11.98 0.42
N VAL A 66 6.04 -12.88 1.37
CA VAL A 66 6.88 -13.12 2.55
C VAL A 66 7.39 -14.56 2.48
N GLU A 67 8.70 -14.74 2.57
CA GLU A 67 9.36 -16.05 2.60
C GLU A 67 10.08 -16.20 3.95
N GLY A 68 9.69 -17.20 4.74
CA GLY A 68 10.19 -17.34 6.11
C GLY A 68 9.65 -18.58 6.82
N LEU A 69 9.95 -18.70 8.12
CA LEU A 69 9.29 -19.71 8.96
C LEU A 69 7.81 -19.40 9.11
N ASP A 70 6.98 -20.43 9.22
CA ASP A 70 5.52 -20.25 9.27
C ASP A 70 5.07 -19.33 10.42
N SER A 71 5.66 -19.49 11.61
CA SER A 71 5.40 -18.61 12.76
C SER A 71 5.68 -17.13 12.47
N GLN A 72 6.76 -16.86 11.73
CA GLN A 72 7.15 -15.49 11.35
C GLN A 72 6.26 -14.93 10.25
N ASN A 73 5.87 -15.77 9.29
CA ASN A 73 4.88 -15.41 8.28
C ASN A 73 3.54 -15.02 8.93
N GLN A 74 3.09 -15.75 9.96
CA GLN A 74 1.88 -15.39 10.71
C GLN A 74 2.05 -14.07 11.48
N ALA A 75 3.23 -13.80 12.05
CA ALA A 75 3.50 -12.52 12.71
C ALA A 75 3.41 -11.34 11.72
N VAL A 76 4.04 -11.46 10.55
CA VAL A 76 3.97 -10.46 9.48
C VAL A 76 2.54 -10.29 8.98
N LYS A 77 1.79 -11.38 8.78
CA LYS A 77 0.37 -11.35 8.40
C LYS A 77 -0.45 -10.54 9.40
N LYS A 78 -0.28 -10.80 10.70
CA LYS A 78 -1.03 -10.13 11.76
C LYS A 78 -0.78 -8.63 11.73
N GLU A 79 0.48 -8.24 11.61
CA GLU A 79 0.86 -6.83 11.56
C GLU A 79 0.33 -6.14 10.29
N PHE A 80 0.42 -6.80 9.15
CA PHE A 80 -0.13 -6.31 7.89
C PHE A 80 -1.65 -6.11 7.98
N MET A 81 -2.38 -7.04 8.60
CA MET A 81 -3.82 -6.89 8.86
C MET A 81 -4.12 -5.74 9.82
N SER A 82 -3.29 -5.51 10.84
CA SER A 82 -3.41 -4.34 11.71
C SER A 82 -3.20 -3.04 10.95
N PHE A 83 -2.23 -2.99 10.03
CA PHE A 83 -2.02 -1.85 9.14
C PHE A 83 -3.23 -1.58 8.23
N LEU A 84 -3.83 -2.62 7.63
CA LEU A 84 -5.04 -2.47 6.83
C LEU A 84 -6.24 -1.98 7.65
N SER A 85 -6.38 -2.49 8.88
CA SER A 85 -7.41 -2.01 9.81
C SER A 85 -7.21 -0.53 10.14
N TRP A 86 -5.97 -0.10 10.40
CA TRP A 86 -5.65 1.32 10.57
C TRP A 86 -5.97 2.15 9.32
N LEU A 87 -5.61 1.67 8.12
CA LEU A 87 -5.94 2.35 6.85
C LEU A 87 -7.45 2.49 6.62
N ARG A 88 -8.25 1.54 7.11
CA ARG A 88 -9.71 1.60 7.03
C ARG A 88 -10.30 2.64 7.97
N MET A 89 -9.72 2.77 9.17
CA MET A 89 -10.23 3.63 10.24
C MET A 89 -9.66 5.06 10.20
N CYS A 90 -8.54 5.29 9.52
CA CYS A 90 -7.88 6.59 9.49
C CYS A 90 -8.58 7.58 8.55
N ALA A 91 -8.28 8.87 8.73
CA ALA A 91 -8.78 9.91 7.86
C ALA A 91 -8.40 9.63 6.40
N VAL A 92 -9.27 10.05 5.48
CA VAL A 92 -9.03 9.88 4.04
C VAL A 92 -7.73 10.59 3.64
N ILE A 93 -6.77 9.80 3.16
CA ILE A 93 -5.53 10.26 2.58
C ILE A 93 -5.87 10.97 1.27
N ARG A 94 -5.39 12.20 1.11
CA ARG A 94 -5.54 12.93 -0.15
C ARG A 94 -4.62 12.30 -1.19
N ASP A 95 -5.14 12.16 -2.41
CA ASP A 95 -4.32 11.72 -3.54
C ASP A 95 -3.14 12.71 -3.69
N PRO A 96 -1.88 12.23 -3.73
CA PRO A 96 -0.72 13.09 -3.89
C PRO A 96 -0.76 13.93 -5.18
N HIS A 97 -1.56 13.53 -6.18
CA HIS A 97 -1.79 14.28 -7.42
C HIS A 97 -3.06 15.13 -7.41
N ALA A 98 -3.80 15.23 -6.30
CA ALA A 98 -4.99 16.07 -6.19
C ALA A 98 -4.66 17.59 -6.30
N GLY A 99 -3.39 17.97 -6.26
CA GLY A 99 -2.87 19.33 -6.42
C GLY A 99 -2.43 19.67 -7.84
N ASN A 100 -3.21 19.32 -8.88
CA ASN A 100 -3.00 19.87 -10.22
C ASN A 100 -3.35 21.37 -10.23
N PHE A 101 -2.45 22.24 -9.76
CA PHE A 101 -2.43 23.62 -10.21
C PHE A 101 -1.95 23.61 -11.67
N GLN A 102 -2.90 23.53 -12.61
CA GLN A 102 -2.62 23.90 -13.98
C GLN A 102 -2.31 25.39 -14.01
N TYR A 103 -1.04 25.76 -13.99
CA TYR A 103 -0.64 27.09 -14.45
C TYR A 103 -0.87 27.12 -15.97
N GLN A 104 -2.02 27.63 -16.39
CA GLN A 104 -2.18 28.07 -17.78
C GLN A 104 -1.29 29.31 -17.95
N LEU A 105 -0.09 29.12 -18.48
CA LEU A 105 0.71 30.20 -19.02
C LEU A 105 -0.02 30.74 -20.25
N ASN A 106 -0.85 31.76 -20.05
CA ASN A 106 -1.36 32.57 -21.16
C ASN A 106 -0.17 33.30 -21.77
N SER A 107 0.44 32.71 -22.80
CA SER A 107 1.40 33.39 -23.64
C SER A 107 0.64 34.46 -24.44
N PHE A 108 0.75 35.72 -24.01
CA PHE A 108 0.37 36.86 -24.84
C PHE A 108 1.39 36.98 -25.97
N SER A 109 1.02 36.56 -27.17
CA SER A 109 1.70 36.97 -28.40
C SER A 109 1.37 38.44 -28.67
N LYS A 110 2.42 39.27 -28.82
CA LYS A 110 2.31 40.66 -29.29
C LYS A 110 1.83 40.72 -30.74
#